data_AF-A0A7C9K2A1-F1
#
_entry.id   AF-A0A7C9K2A1-F1
#
_cell.length_a   1.000
_cell.length_b   1.000
_cell.length_c   1.000
_cell.angle_alpha   90.00
_cell.angle_beta   90.00
_cell.angle_gamma   90.00
#
_symmetry.space_group_name_H-M   'P 1'
#
loop_
_entity.id
_entity.type
_entity.pdbx_description
1 polymer ?
#
loop_
_entity_poly.entity_id
_entity_poly.type
_entity_poly.pdbx_seq_one_letter_code
_entity_poly.pdbx_strand_id
1 'polypeptide(L)' 'MVFCHLQSNYRGVGLKSPDIFGVYACYSCHQELDANKVDHQDQLRALQETQMKLVEKGLLHAD' A
#
# COMPACT_ATOMS: atom_id res chain seq x y z
N MET A 1 10.18 8.46 3.53
CA MET A 1 9.22 7.61 2.81
C MET A 1 9.36 6.21 3.35
N VAL A 2 8.26 5.56 3.71
CA VAL A 2 8.21 4.18 4.22
C VAL A 2 7.19 3.38 3.42
N PHE A 3 7.34 2.06 3.38
CA PHE A 3 6.39 1.16 2.72
C PHE A 3 5.33 0.73 3.74
N CYS A 4 4.07 1.08 3.46
CA CYS A 4 2.95 0.94 4.40
C CYS A 4 1.94 -0.05 3.84
N HIS A 5 1.44 -0.96 4.67
CA HIS A 5 0.40 -1.92 4.27
C HIS A 5 -0.97 -1.26 4.27
N LEU A 6 -1.69 -1.35 3.16
CA LEU A 6 -3.12 -1.05 3.15
C LEU A 6 -3.90 -2.19 3.83
N GLN A 7 -5.12 -1.89 4.27
CA GLN A 7 -6.04 -2.94 4.72
C GLN A 7 -6.43 -3.84 3.53
N SER A 8 -6.41 -5.15 3.74
CA SER A 8 -6.83 -6.13 2.73
C SER A 8 -7.55 -7.30 3.39
N ASN A 9 -8.25 -8.10 2.58
CA ASN A 9 -8.92 -9.31 3.03
C ASN A 9 -7.96 -10.38 3.57
N TYR A 10 -6.65 -10.19 3.40
CA TYR A 10 -5.59 -11.10 3.84
C TYR A 10 -4.91 -10.62 5.14
N ARG A 11 -5.40 -9.53 5.75
CA ARG A 11 -4.98 -9.04 7.07
C ARG A 11 -5.74 -9.77 8.19
N GLY A 12 -5.13 -9.89 9.37
CA GLY A 12 -5.78 -10.45 10.56
C GLY A 12 -5.07 -10.09 11.85
N VAL A 13 -5.54 -10.64 12.98
CA VAL A 13 -4.88 -10.49 14.27
C VAL A 13 -3.51 -11.17 14.21
N GLY A 14 -2.44 -10.39 14.38
CA GLY A 14 -1.06 -10.88 14.25
C GLY A 14 -0.60 -11.10 12.81
N LEU A 15 -1.43 -10.79 11.80
CA LEU A 15 -1.12 -11.00 10.39
C LEU A 15 -1.16 -9.67 9.62
N LYS A 16 -0.01 -9.27 9.07
CA LYS A 16 0.11 -8.11 8.18
C LYS A 16 -0.49 -8.44 6.81
N SER A 17 -1.03 -7.44 6.13
CA SER A 17 -1.42 -7.59 4.72
C SER A 17 -0.21 -7.97 3.88
N PRO A 18 -0.37 -8.77 2.81
CA PRO A 18 0.71 -9.02 1.85
C PRO A 18 1.27 -7.72 1.25
N ASP A 19 2.57 -7.67 0.98
CA ASP A 19 3.27 -6.48 0.49
C ASP A 19 2.74 -5.96 -0.86
N ILE A 20 2.08 -6.81 -1.67
CA ILE A 20 1.43 -6.38 -2.91
C ILE A 20 0.30 -5.38 -2.68
N PHE A 21 -0.26 -5.31 -1.47
CA PHE A 21 -1.23 -4.30 -1.03
C PHE A 21 -0.57 -3.14 -0.28
N GLY A 22 0.72 -2.86 -0.53
CA GLY A 22 1.47 -1.80 0.11
C GLY A 22 1.63 -0.54 -0.75
N VAL A 23 1.79 0.60 -0.09
CA VAL A 23 2.01 1.91 -0.71
C VAL A 23 3.23 2.62 -0.14
N TYR A 24 3.92 3.40 -0.97
CA TYR A 24 4.92 4.34 -0.46
C TYR A 24 4.26 5.59 0.10
N ALA A 25 4.49 5.87 1.39
CA ALA A 25 3.93 7.04 2.05
C ALA A 25 4.96 7.77 2.92
N CYS A 26 4.74 9.06 3.19
CA CYS A 26 5.47 9.76 4.23
C CYS A 26 4.93 9.34 5.61
N TYR A 27 5.62 9.73 6.69
CA TYR A 27 5.19 9.40 8.06
C TYR A 27 3.75 9.87 8.36
N SER A 28 3.41 11.10 7.99
CA SER A 28 2.06 11.64 8.23
C SER A 28 0.98 10.86 7.48
N CYS A 29 1.19 10.56 6.20
CA CYS A 29 0.24 9.78 5.41
C CYS A 29 0.09 8.35 5.96
N HIS A 30 1.17 7.74 6.44
CA HIS A 30 1.13 6.43 7.08
C HIS A 30 0.19 6.42 8.30
N GLN A 31 0.28 7.45 9.16
CA GLN A 31 -0.61 7.55 10.32
C GLN A 31 -2.09 7.68 9.92
N GLU A 32 -2.39 8.47 8.87
CA GLU A 32 -3.77 8.61 8.38
C GLU A 32 -4.31 7.34 7.70
N LEU A 33 -3.43 6.59 7.01
CA LEU A 33 -3.77 5.27 6.43
C LEU A 33 -4.08 4.25 7.53
N ASP A 34 -3.25 4.18 8.57
CA ASP A 34 -3.45 3.30 9.74
C ASP A 34 -4.74 3.64 10.49
N ALA A 35 -5.06 4.94 10.60
CA ALA A 35 -6.30 5.44 11.18
C ALA A 35 -7.52 5.28 10.27
N ASN A 36 -7.35 4.75 9.05
CA ASN A 36 -8.40 4.58 8.04
C ASN A 36 -9.14 5.88 7.69
N LYS A 37 -8.40 6.99 7.57
CA LYS A 37 -8.93 8.33 7.27
C LYS A 37 -8.70 8.78 5.83
N VAL A 38 -7.93 8.02 5.07
CA VAL A 38 -7.68 8.29 3.65
C VAL A 38 -8.77 7.64 2.81
N ASP A 39 -9.33 8.38 1.85
CA ASP A 39 -10.38 7.89 0.97
C ASP A 39 -9.93 6.66 0.17
N HIS A 40 -10.86 5.74 -0.11
CA HIS A 40 -10.56 4.51 -0.83
C HIS A 40 -10.05 4.75 -2.25
N GLN A 41 -10.49 5.82 -2.93
CA GLN A 41 -9.99 6.18 -4.26
C GLN A 41 -8.53 6.61 -4.21
N ASP A 42 -8.16 7.38 -3.19
CA ASP A 42 -6.77 7.79 -2.96
C ASP A 42 -5.87 6.60 -2.57
N GLN A 43 -6.37 5.67 -1.76
CA GLN A 43 -5.67 4.42 -1.45
C GLN A 43 -5.43 3.59 -2.72
N LEU A 44 -6.44 3.44 -3.57
CA LEU A 44 -6.34 2.69 -4.83
C LEU A 44 -5.35 3.35 -5.80
N ARG A 45 -5.42 4.68 -5.94
CA ARG A 45 -4.47 5.44 -6.76
C ARG A 45 -3.04 5.24 -6.28
N ALA A 46 -2.78 5.41 -4.97
CA ALA A 46 -1.45 5.23 -4.40
C ALA A 46 -0.93 3.79 -4.55
N LEU A 47 -1.82 2.79 -4.49
CA LEU A 47 -1.51 1.39 -4.74
C LEU A 47 -1.07 1.15 -6.18
N GLN A 48 -1.84 1.62 -7.15
CA GLN A 48 -1.50 1.52 -8.58
C GLN A 48 -0.16 2.19 -8.88
N GLU A 49 0.04 3.43 -8.43
CA GLU A 49 1.30 4.15 -8.59
C GLU A 49 2.49 3.40 -7.98
N THR A 50 2.30 2.78 -6.81
CA THR A 50 3.35 2.01 -6.13
C THR A 50 3.65 0.72 -6.88
N GLN A 51 2.63 -0.03 -7.29
CA GLN A 51 2.79 -1.27 -8.05
C GLN A 51 3.49 -1.00 -9.39
N MET A 52 3.12 0.05 -10.12
CA MET A 52 3.79 0.42 -11.37
C MET A 52 5.27 0.77 -11.16
N LYS A 53 5.61 1.50 -10.09
CA LYS A 53 7.02 1.76 -9.73
C LYS A 53 7.78 0.47 -9.42
N LEU A 54 7.12 -0.54 -8.85
CA LEU A 54 7.74 -1.83 -8.57
C LEU A 54 7.90 -2.67 -9.85
N VAL A 55 6.97 -2.57 -10.79
CA VAL A 55 7.09 -3.17 -12.14
C VAL A 55 8.25 -2.53 -12.90
N GLU A 56 8.36 -1.21 -12.93
CA GLU A 56 9.48 -0.48 -13.55
C GLU A 56 10.84 -0.88 -12.97
N LYS A 57 10.88 -1.26 -11.68
CA LYS A 57 12.08 -1.75 -10.99
C LYS A 57 12.33 -3.25 -11.16
N GLY A 58 11.45 -3.98 -11.85
CA GLY A 58 11.53 -5.43 -12.00
C GLY A 58 11.25 -6.22 -10.71
N LEU A 59 10.63 -5.59 -9.70
CA LEU A 59 10.26 -6.22 -8.44
C LEU A 59 8.86 -6.87 -8.49
N LEU A 60 8.03 -6.42 -9.42
CA LEU A 60 6.75 -7.03 -9.77
C LEU A 60 6.71 -7.28 -11.28
N HIS A 61 5.89 -8.24 -11.70
CA HIS A 61 5.61 -8.50 -13.11
C HIS A 61 4.16 -8.11 -13.41
N ALA A 62 3.97 -7.43 -14.54
CA ALA A 62 2.66 -7.13 -15.10
C ALA A 62 2.57 -7.93 -16.40
N ASP A 63 2.13 -9.18 -16.25
CA ASP A 63 1.96 -10.14 -17.36
C ASP A 63 0.71 -9.81 -18.18
#